data_AF-A0A8B9MBE4-F1
#
_entry.id   AF-A0A8B9MBE4-F1
#
_cell.length_a   1.000
_cell.length_b   1.000
_cell.length_c   1.000
_cell.angle_alpha   90.00
_cell.angle_beta   90.00
_cell.angle_gamma   90.00
#
_symmetry.space_group_name_H-M   'P 1'
#
loop_
_entity.id
_entity.type
_entity.pdbx_description
1 polymer ?
#
loop_
_entity_poly.entity_id
_entity_poly.type
_entity_poly.pdbx_seq_one_letter_code
_entity_poly.pdbx_strand_id
1 'polypeptide(L)'
;MAGSGRRPEHRGPPELFYDEAEARKYTQNSRVVEIQSQMSERAVELLGLPEDRPCLLLDVGCGSGLSGDYISNEGHYWIGMDISPAMLDVAVEREVEGDLLLADVGHGIPFRPGMFDGCISISAVQWLCNADKKSHSPPKRLYQFFSTLYTALARGSRAVLQLYPENSEQLELITAQAMRAVLCLRVCGLGTECADGEVIRQAKFTNERTRFRNAKGKSVKKSRDWILEKKERRRRQGK
;
A
#
# COMPACT_ATOMS: atom_id res chain seq x y z
N MET A 1 -20.00 -16.00 20.29
CA MET A 1 -18.96 -16.99 20.62
C MET A 1 -17.66 -16.52 19.98
N ALA A 2 -16.67 -16.15 20.79
CA ALA A 2 -15.36 -15.75 20.31
C ALA A 2 -14.62 -16.99 19.81
N GLY A 3 -14.55 -17.15 18.49
CA GLY A 3 -13.73 -18.19 17.88
C GLY A 3 -12.27 -17.91 18.22
N SER A 4 -11.64 -18.85 18.92
CA SER A 4 -10.19 -19.03 18.96
C SER A 4 -9.69 -19.20 17.52
N GLY A 5 -9.41 -18.10 16.84
CA GLY A 5 -9.04 -18.07 15.43
C GLY A 5 -7.62 -17.54 15.28
N ARG A 6 -6.68 -18.42 14.95
CA ARG A 6 -5.32 -18.00 14.56
C ARG A 6 -5.42 -17.01 13.38
N ARG A 7 -4.60 -15.95 13.42
CA ARG A 7 -4.54 -14.92 12.38
C ARG A 7 -4.30 -15.55 11.00
N PRO A 8 -4.96 -15.07 9.92
CA PRO A 8 -4.70 -15.51 8.55
C PRO A 8 -3.21 -15.59 8.20
N GLU A 9 -2.45 -14.59 8.62
CA GLU A 9 -1.01 -14.44 8.38
C GLU A 9 -0.17 -15.59 8.98
N HIS A 10 -0.69 -16.32 9.97
CA HIS A 10 0.00 -17.44 10.60
C HIS A 10 -0.27 -18.79 9.92
N ARG A 11 -1.22 -18.86 8.98
CA ARG A 11 -1.62 -20.11 8.33
C ARG A 11 -0.85 -20.37 7.03
N GLY A 12 -0.30 -19.34 6.40
CA GLY A 12 0.48 -19.43 5.18
C GLY A 12 0.47 -18.12 4.39
N PRO A 13 1.13 -18.08 3.22
CA PRO A 13 1.14 -16.91 2.37
C PRO A 13 -0.27 -16.58 1.84
N PRO A 14 -0.58 -15.31 1.56
CA PRO A 14 -1.93 -14.87 1.21
C PRO A 14 -2.45 -15.53 -0.08
N GLU A 15 -1.56 -15.81 -1.04
CA GLU A 15 -1.90 -16.52 -2.28
C GLU A 15 -2.36 -17.97 -2.07
N LEU A 16 -2.03 -18.58 -0.92
CA LEU A 16 -2.45 -19.93 -0.54
C LEU A 16 -3.53 -19.92 0.55
N PHE A 17 -3.62 -18.85 1.34
CA PHE A 17 -4.62 -18.72 2.40
C PHE A 17 -6.02 -18.45 1.84
N TYR A 18 -6.15 -17.52 0.90
CA TYR A 18 -7.39 -17.27 0.19
C TYR A 18 -7.49 -18.16 -1.03
N ASP A 19 -7.75 -19.45 -0.80
CA ASP A 19 -8.17 -20.37 -1.86
C ASP A 19 -9.62 -20.08 -2.30
N GLU A 20 -10.10 -20.77 -3.33
CA GLU A 20 -11.45 -20.57 -3.89
C GLU A 20 -12.56 -20.65 -2.82
N ALA A 21 -12.43 -21.52 -1.82
CA ALA A 21 -13.44 -21.72 -0.81
C ALA A 21 -13.40 -20.61 0.24
N GLU A 22 -12.22 -20.23 0.73
CA GLU A 22 -12.06 -19.16 1.71
C GLU A 22 -12.37 -17.78 1.10
N ALA A 23 -12.03 -17.55 -0.16
CA ALA A 23 -12.38 -16.33 -0.89
C ALA A 23 -13.90 -16.14 -0.96
N ARG A 24 -14.65 -17.16 -1.41
CA ARG A 24 -16.13 -17.09 -1.47
C ARG A 24 -16.75 -16.89 -0.09
N LYS A 25 -16.28 -17.60 0.94
CA LYS A 25 -16.78 -17.43 2.32
C LYS A 25 -16.53 -16.01 2.84
N TYR A 26 -15.36 -15.45 2.56
CA TYR A 26 -15.01 -14.10 2.98
C TYR A 26 -15.96 -13.07 2.36
N THR A 27 -16.20 -13.17 1.04
CA THR A 27 -17.06 -12.22 0.31
C THR A 27 -18.55 -12.38 0.62
N GLN A 28 -19.02 -13.58 0.96
CA GLN A 28 -20.43 -13.82 1.30
C GLN A 28 -20.77 -13.49 2.76
N ASN A 29 -19.76 -13.25 3.60
CA ASN A 29 -19.99 -12.94 5.01
C ASN A 29 -20.44 -11.48 5.17
N SER A 30 -21.73 -11.27 5.44
CA SER A 30 -22.34 -9.92 5.58
C SER A 30 -21.61 -9.01 6.57
N ARG A 31 -21.08 -9.58 7.68
CA ARG A 31 -20.30 -8.81 8.66
C ARG A 31 -18.97 -8.33 8.08
N VAL A 32 -18.31 -9.17 7.26
CA VAL A 32 -17.06 -8.79 6.58
C VAL A 32 -17.34 -7.69 5.57
N VAL A 33 -18.39 -7.85 4.76
CA VAL A 33 -18.82 -6.84 3.78
C VAL A 33 -19.09 -5.49 4.45
N GLU A 34 -19.85 -5.48 5.55
CA GLU A 34 -20.15 -4.25 6.30
C GLU A 34 -18.88 -3.58 6.84
N ILE A 35 -17.98 -4.35 7.47
CA ILE A 35 -16.72 -3.83 8.02
C ILE A 35 -15.81 -3.29 6.91
N GLN A 36 -15.67 -4.01 5.78
CA GLN A 36 -14.88 -3.55 4.64
C GLN A 36 -15.44 -2.27 4.03
N SER A 37 -16.77 -2.15 3.95
CA SER A 37 -17.43 -0.92 3.46
C SER A 37 -17.13 0.27 4.36
N GLN A 38 -17.29 0.14 5.67
CA GLN A 38 -17.00 1.22 6.64
C GLN A 38 -15.53 1.65 6.62
N MET A 39 -14.60 0.69 6.50
CA MET A 39 -13.18 1.01 6.38
C MET A 39 -12.85 1.71 5.05
N SER A 40 -13.53 1.32 3.97
CA SER A 40 -13.35 1.93 2.65
C SER A 40 -13.87 3.36 2.61
N GLU A 41 -15.07 3.59 3.14
CA GLU A 41 -15.64 4.92 3.36
C GLU A 41 -14.66 5.84 4.08
N ARG A 42 -14.21 5.41 5.26
CA ARG A 42 -13.28 6.21 6.04
C ARG A 42 -11.95 6.44 5.33
N ALA A 43 -11.48 5.47 4.56
CA ALA A 43 -10.24 5.61 3.81
C ALA A 43 -10.37 6.64 2.68
N VAL A 44 -11.45 6.61 1.91
CA VAL A 44 -11.74 7.56 0.84
C VAL A 44 -11.92 8.98 1.39
N GLU A 45 -12.65 9.15 2.51
CA GLU A 45 -12.75 10.46 3.19
C GLU A 45 -11.37 11.03 3.54
N LEU A 46 -10.47 10.21 4.10
CA LEU A 46 -9.14 10.63 4.54
C LEU A 46 -8.21 10.99 3.37
N LEU A 47 -8.48 10.50 2.15
CA LEU A 47 -7.77 10.95 0.95
C LEU A 47 -7.98 12.44 0.71
N GLY A 48 -9.14 13.00 1.09
CA GLY A 48 -9.47 14.40 0.85
C GLY A 48 -9.47 14.74 -0.64
N LEU A 49 -10.17 13.91 -1.42
CA LEU A 49 -10.28 14.05 -2.87
C LEU A 49 -11.11 15.31 -3.22
N PRO A 50 -10.87 15.91 -4.40
CA PRO A 50 -11.70 16.99 -4.90
C PRO A 50 -13.14 16.53 -5.19
N GLU A 51 -14.13 17.28 -4.70
CA GLU A 51 -15.57 16.97 -4.89
C GLU A 51 -16.08 17.35 -6.29
N ASP A 52 -15.34 18.15 -7.07
CA ASP A 52 -15.77 18.70 -8.36
C ASP A 52 -15.46 17.81 -9.56
N ARG A 53 -14.74 16.69 -9.37
CA ARG A 53 -14.34 15.79 -10.45
C ARG A 53 -14.08 14.35 -9.99
N PRO A 54 -14.32 13.35 -10.86
CA PRO A 54 -13.90 11.98 -10.60
C PRO A 54 -12.37 11.88 -10.53
N CYS A 55 -11.88 11.00 -9.68
CA CYS A 55 -10.47 10.71 -9.48
C CYS A 55 -10.13 9.28 -9.91
N LEU A 56 -8.86 9.04 -10.27
CA LEU A 56 -8.35 7.67 -10.50
C LEU A 56 -7.59 7.17 -9.27
N LEU A 57 -8.10 6.12 -8.63
CA LEU A 57 -7.53 5.54 -7.42
C LEU A 57 -6.83 4.20 -7.67
N LEU A 58 -5.84 3.91 -6.85
CA LEU A 58 -5.23 2.58 -6.75
C LEU A 58 -5.75 1.87 -5.50
N ASP A 59 -6.35 0.70 -5.66
CA ASP A 59 -6.75 -0.17 -4.55
C ASP A 59 -5.75 -1.32 -4.38
N VAL A 60 -4.95 -1.27 -3.31
CA VAL A 60 -3.87 -2.21 -3.03
C VAL A 60 -4.37 -3.30 -2.10
N GLY A 61 -4.30 -4.55 -2.56
CA GLY A 61 -4.94 -5.69 -1.93
C GLY A 61 -6.46 -5.62 -2.08
N CYS A 62 -6.92 -5.37 -3.32
CA CYS A 62 -8.33 -5.15 -3.62
C CYS A 62 -9.20 -6.39 -3.37
N GLY A 63 -8.59 -7.58 -3.27
CA GLY A 63 -9.27 -8.82 -2.98
C GLY A 63 -10.40 -9.11 -3.96
N SER A 64 -11.59 -9.35 -3.42
CA SER A 64 -12.82 -9.59 -4.20
C SER A 64 -13.49 -8.31 -4.69
N GLY A 65 -12.87 -7.15 -4.52
CA GLY A 65 -13.34 -5.86 -5.02
C GLY A 65 -14.28 -5.10 -4.08
N LEU A 66 -14.46 -5.54 -2.82
CA LEU A 66 -15.38 -4.89 -1.86
C LEU A 66 -15.05 -3.40 -1.62
N SER A 67 -13.77 -3.06 -1.50
CA SER A 67 -13.32 -1.67 -1.38
C SER A 67 -13.48 -0.90 -2.70
N GLY A 68 -13.25 -1.57 -3.83
CA GLY A 68 -13.47 -1.05 -5.17
C GLY A 68 -14.92 -0.66 -5.44
N ASP A 69 -15.89 -1.46 -4.99
CA ASP A 69 -17.31 -1.14 -5.11
C ASP A 69 -17.65 0.20 -4.44
N TYR A 70 -17.08 0.45 -3.27
CA TYR A 70 -17.26 1.73 -2.59
C TYR A 70 -16.65 2.89 -3.40
N ILE A 71 -15.47 2.71 -3.98
CA ILE A 71 -14.85 3.73 -4.85
C ILE A 71 -15.74 4.05 -6.06
N SER A 72 -16.30 3.02 -6.71
CA SER A 72 -17.23 3.18 -7.83
C SER A 72 -18.51 3.91 -7.41
N ASN A 73 -19.08 3.58 -6.26
CA ASN A 73 -20.29 4.22 -5.73
C ASN A 73 -20.08 5.73 -5.44
N GLU A 74 -18.88 6.13 -5.05
CA GLU A 74 -18.49 7.53 -4.88
C GLU A 74 -18.17 8.24 -6.23
N GLY A 75 -18.36 7.56 -7.36
CA GLY A 75 -18.17 8.12 -8.70
C GLY A 75 -16.70 8.26 -9.10
N HIS A 76 -15.81 7.45 -8.53
CA HIS A 76 -14.39 7.44 -8.86
C HIS A 76 -14.00 6.19 -9.66
N TYR A 77 -12.93 6.30 -10.43
CA TYR A 77 -12.35 5.18 -11.17
C TYR A 77 -11.27 4.52 -10.33
N TRP A 78 -11.07 3.22 -10.51
CA TRP A 78 -10.02 2.51 -9.79
C TRP A 78 -9.40 1.37 -10.57
N ILE A 79 -8.16 1.05 -10.17
CA ILE A 79 -7.44 -0.16 -10.58
C ILE A 79 -7.09 -0.92 -9.30
N GLY A 80 -7.48 -2.19 -9.24
CA GLY A 80 -7.21 -3.08 -8.13
C GLY A 80 -5.98 -3.94 -8.36
N MET A 81 -5.15 -4.11 -7.33
CA MET A 81 -4.04 -5.08 -7.33
C MET A 81 -4.25 -6.09 -6.22
N ASP A 82 -4.20 -7.38 -6.53
CA ASP A 82 -4.16 -8.44 -5.51
C ASP A 82 -3.20 -9.57 -5.90
N ILE A 83 -2.68 -10.29 -4.91
CA ILE A 83 -1.77 -11.42 -5.10
C ILE A 83 -2.52 -12.75 -5.24
N SER A 84 -3.76 -12.84 -4.75
CA SER A 84 -4.59 -14.04 -4.81
C SER A 84 -5.40 -14.10 -6.12
N PRO A 85 -5.15 -15.09 -6.99
CA PRO A 85 -5.99 -15.31 -8.16
C PRO A 85 -7.44 -15.57 -7.80
N ALA A 86 -7.70 -16.39 -6.77
CA ALA A 86 -9.05 -16.76 -6.36
C ALA A 86 -9.88 -15.55 -5.88
N MET A 87 -9.24 -14.57 -5.22
CA MET A 87 -9.92 -13.33 -4.83
C MET A 87 -10.29 -12.49 -6.06
N LEU A 88 -9.38 -12.40 -7.05
CA LEU A 88 -9.66 -11.70 -8.29
C LEU A 88 -10.72 -12.41 -9.14
N ASP A 89 -10.74 -13.74 -9.17
CA ASP A 89 -11.79 -14.50 -9.86
C ASP A 89 -13.17 -14.19 -9.25
N VAL A 90 -13.26 -14.08 -7.91
CA VAL A 90 -14.49 -13.63 -7.24
C VAL A 90 -14.84 -12.20 -7.63
N ALA A 91 -13.86 -11.29 -7.75
CA ALA A 91 -14.12 -9.92 -8.20
C ALA A 91 -14.66 -9.89 -9.65
N VAL A 92 -14.13 -10.73 -10.54
CA VAL A 92 -14.62 -10.88 -11.92
C VAL A 92 -16.04 -11.46 -11.93
N GLU A 93 -16.32 -12.50 -11.14
CA GLU A 93 -17.67 -13.08 -11.00
C GLU A 93 -18.71 -12.06 -10.50
N ARG A 94 -18.26 -11.08 -9.70
CA ARG A 94 -19.10 -9.98 -9.19
C ARG A 94 -19.27 -8.82 -10.16
N GLU A 95 -18.61 -8.88 -11.33
CA GLU A 95 -18.66 -7.85 -12.37
C GLU A 95 -18.31 -6.45 -11.84
N VAL A 96 -17.25 -6.37 -11.03
CA VAL A 96 -16.76 -5.07 -10.51
C VAL A 96 -16.36 -4.13 -11.65
N GLU A 97 -16.55 -2.83 -11.46
CA GLU A 97 -16.29 -1.84 -12.53
C GLU A 97 -14.80 -1.54 -12.76
N GLY A 98 -13.96 -1.75 -11.75
CA GLY A 98 -12.54 -1.43 -11.82
C GLY A 98 -11.71 -2.49 -12.56
N ASP A 99 -10.59 -2.05 -13.14
CA ASP A 99 -9.64 -2.96 -13.75
C ASP A 99 -8.88 -3.74 -12.66
N LEU A 100 -8.67 -5.04 -12.89
CA LEU A 100 -8.03 -5.94 -11.94
C LEU A 100 -6.65 -6.39 -12.42
N LEU A 101 -5.67 -6.39 -11.52
CA LEU A 101 -4.29 -6.82 -11.80
C LEU A 101 -3.81 -7.84 -10.77
N LEU A 102 -3.51 -9.05 -11.25
CA LEU A 102 -2.81 -10.06 -10.46
C LEU A 102 -1.34 -9.66 -10.29
N ALA A 103 -0.97 -9.22 -9.09
CA ALA A 103 0.38 -8.73 -8.81
C ALA A 103 0.77 -8.83 -7.33
N ASP A 104 2.04 -9.15 -7.09
CA ASP A 104 2.65 -9.03 -5.77
C ASP A 104 3.18 -7.60 -5.55
N VAL A 105 2.48 -6.83 -4.72
CA VAL A 105 2.80 -5.44 -4.39
C VAL A 105 4.15 -5.29 -3.66
N GLY A 106 4.69 -6.37 -3.09
CA GLY A 106 6.05 -6.39 -2.53
C GLY A 106 7.17 -6.33 -3.57
N HIS A 107 6.86 -6.56 -4.85
CA HIS A 107 7.76 -6.26 -5.98
C HIS A 107 7.65 -4.82 -6.48
N GLY A 108 6.64 -4.08 -6.00
CA GLY A 108 6.38 -2.69 -6.32
C GLY A 108 5.15 -2.48 -7.19
N ILE A 109 4.81 -1.21 -7.36
CA ILE A 109 3.64 -0.72 -8.10
C ILE A 109 4.02 -0.50 -9.58
N PRO A 110 3.50 -1.30 -10.53
CA PRO A 110 3.98 -1.33 -11.92
C PRO A 110 3.31 -0.28 -12.81
N PHE A 111 3.08 0.93 -12.29
CA PHE A 111 2.39 2.01 -13.00
C PHE A 111 3.29 3.20 -13.28
N ARG A 112 2.86 4.04 -14.24
CA ARG A 112 3.61 5.23 -14.63
C ARG A 112 3.63 6.26 -13.48
N PRO A 113 4.68 7.10 -13.40
CA PRO A 113 4.73 8.12 -12.37
C PRO A 113 3.56 9.10 -12.45
N GLY A 114 2.96 9.43 -11.29
CA GLY A 114 1.89 10.42 -11.20
C GLY A 114 0.55 10.00 -11.82
N MET A 115 0.29 8.70 -11.94
CA MET A 115 -0.93 8.15 -12.55
C MET A 115 -2.16 8.26 -11.64
N PHE A 116 -2.01 8.10 -10.32
CA PHE A 116 -3.14 8.00 -9.41
C PHE A 116 -3.33 9.26 -8.56
N ASP A 117 -4.57 9.72 -8.44
CA ASP A 117 -4.96 10.85 -7.60
C ASP A 117 -4.98 10.48 -6.10
N GLY A 118 -5.09 9.19 -5.79
CA GLY A 118 -5.02 8.64 -4.44
C GLY A 118 -4.81 7.13 -4.42
N CYS A 119 -4.55 6.57 -3.24
CA CYS A 119 -4.45 5.13 -3.06
C CYS A 119 -5.09 4.72 -1.73
N ILE A 120 -5.88 3.66 -1.74
CA ILE A 120 -6.32 2.99 -0.53
C ILE A 120 -5.72 1.58 -0.45
N SER A 121 -5.61 1.07 0.77
CA SER A 121 -5.31 -0.33 1.02
C SER A 121 -5.99 -0.74 2.31
N ILE A 122 -6.89 -1.72 2.23
CA ILE A 122 -7.68 -2.16 3.38
C ILE A 122 -7.27 -3.59 3.75
N SER A 123 -6.69 -3.76 4.93
CA SER A 123 -6.33 -5.08 5.49
C SER A 123 -5.33 -5.90 4.65
N ALA A 124 -4.44 -5.24 3.89
CA ALA A 124 -3.50 -5.92 2.98
C ALA A 124 -2.01 -5.71 3.30
N VAL A 125 -1.57 -4.50 3.67
CA VAL A 125 -0.12 -4.20 3.76
C VAL A 125 0.61 -4.99 4.85
N GLN A 126 -0.08 -5.42 5.91
CA GLN A 126 0.54 -6.22 6.97
C GLN A 126 1.13 -7.54 6.45
N TRP A 127 0.62 -8.08 5.34
CA TRP A 127 1.16 -9.28 4.70
C TRP A 127 2.58 -9.11 4.17
N LEU A 128 3.02 -7.87 3.88
CA LEU A 128 4.42 -7.61 3.48
C LEU A 128 5.42 -7.80 4.61
N CYS A 129 4.94 -7.95 5.85
CA CYS A 129 5.77 -8.28 7.00
C CYS A 129 6.09 -9.78 7.09
N ASN A 130 5.36 -10.62 6.36
CA ASN A 130 5.60 -12.06 6.34
C ASN A 130 6.76 -12.42 5.42
N ALA A 131 7.56 -13.39 5.85
CA ALA A 131 8.72 -13.90 5.12
C ALA A 131 8.50 -15.36 4.66
N ASP A 132 7.44 -15.59 3.89
CA ASP A 132 7.03 -16.94 3.49
C ASP A 132 8.01 -17.65 2.54
N LYS A 133 8.86 -16.88 1.82
CA LYS A 133 9.90 -17.41 0.92
C LYS A 133 11.28 -16.98 1.43
N LYS A 134 12.32 -17.80 1.21
CA LYS A 134 13.72 -17.47 1.61
C LYS A 134 14.24 -16.15 1.03
N SER A 135 13.69 -15.72 -0.11
CA SER A 135 14.01 -14.45 -0.77
C SER A 135 13.30 -13.25 -0.14
N HIS A 136 12.29 -13.47 0.70
CA HIS A 136 11.52 -12.39 1.32
C HIS A 136 12.34 -11.72 2.41
N SER A 137 12.57 -10.43 2.22
CA SER A 137 13.06 -9.53 3.25
C SER A 137 11.99 -8.47 3.46
N PRO A 138 11.20 -8.55 4.55
CA PRO A 138 10.14 -7.60 4.82
C PRO A 138 10.56 -6.12 4.72
N PRO A 139 11.72 -5.70 5.27
CA PRO A 139 12.18 -4.32 5.10
C PRO A 139 12.41 -3.93 3.64
N LYS A 140 12.92 -4.83 2.80
CA LYS A 140 13.15 -4.56 1.37
C LYS A 140 11.84 -4.50 0.59
N ARG A 141 10.91 -5.43 0.86
CA ARG A 141 9.60 -5.50 0.21
C ARG A 141 8.76 -4.26 0.54
N LEU A 142 8.69 -3.87 1.81
CA LEU A 142 8.03 -2.64 2.25
C LEU A 142 8.65 -1.40 1.62
N TYR A 143 9.98 -1.29 1.57
CA TYR A 143 10.64 -0.15 0.91
C TYR A 143 10.33 -0.11 -0.59
N GLN A 144 10.37 -1.26 -1.26
CA GLN A 144 10.04 -1.37 -2.68
C GLN A 144 8.59 -0.95 -2.95
N PHE A 145 7.64 -1.45 -2.15
CA PHE A 145 6.23 -1.06 -2.19
C PHE A 145 6.06 0.46 -2.03
N PHE A 146 6.52 1.04 -0.91
CA PHE A 146 6.30 2.46 -0.65
C PHE A 146 7.01 3.40 -1.63
N SER A 147 8.22 3.05 -2.07
CA SER A 147 8.98 3.89 -3.02
C SER A 147 8.34 3.93 -4.41
N THR A 148 7.81 2.80 -4.87
CA THR A 148 7.10 2.72 -6.16
C THR A 148 5.68 3.29 -6.07
N LEU A 149 4.98 3.09 -4.94
CA LEU A 149 3.70 3.76 -4.66
C LEU A 149 3.84 5.28 -4.67
N TYR A 150 4.84 5.83 -3.97
CA TYR A 150 5.14 7.26 -3.97
C TYR A 150 5.37 7.79 -5.40
N THR A 151 6.00 7.00 -6.25
CA THR A 151 6.26 7.36 -7.64
C THR A 151 4.96 7.37 -8.46
N ALA A 152 4.10 6.36 -8.28
CA ALA A 152 2.85 6.20 -9.00
C ALA A 152 1.79 7.25 -8.63
N LEU A 153 1.86 7.82 -7.42
CA LEU A 153 0.94 8.86 -6.96
C LEU A 153 1.23 10.24 -7.59
N ALA A 154 0.17 10.96 -7.93
CA ALA A 154 0.25 12.35 -8.37
C ALA A 154 0.76 13.26 -7.25
N ARG A 155 1.24 14.46 -7.62
CA ARG A 155 1.83 15.38 -6.65
C ARG A 155 0.75 15.89 -5.70
N GLY A 156 0.98 15.71 -4.40
CA GLY A 156 0.04 16.15 -3.36
C GLY A 156 -1.02 15.10 -3.01
N SER A 157 -1.09 14.01 -3.78
CA SER A 157 -1.96 12.87 -3.50
C SER A 157 -1.59 12.16 -2.21
N ARG A 158 -2.58 11.49 -1.64
CA ARG A 158 -2.46 10.76 -0.38
C ARG A 158 -2.62 9.26 -0.62
N ALA A 159 -2.06 8.48 0.30
CA ALA A 159 -2.34 7.07 0.44
C ALA A 159 -2.88 6.81 1.84
N VAL A 160 -3.98 6.08 1.95
CA VAL A 160 -4.59 5.70 3.22
C VAL A 160 -4.56 4.18 3.34
N LEU A 161 -3.84 3.68 4.34
CA LEU A 161 -3.60 2.26 4.51
C LEU A 161 -4.15 1.83 5.88
N GLN A 162 -5.23 1.05 5.85
CA GLN A 162 -5.76 0.36 7.03
C GLN A 162 -5.06 -0.99 7.15
N LEU A 163 -4.52 -1.30 8.32
CA LEU A 163 -3.73 -2.51 8.56
C LEU A 163 -3.84 -2.99 10.01
N TYR A 164 -3.56 -4.28 10.21
CA TYR A 164 -3.55 -4.92 11.53
C TYR A 164 -2.14 -5.40 11.88
N PRO A 165 -1.30 -4.57 12.53
CA PRO A 165 0.02 -5.02 12.96
C PRO A 165 -0.12 -6.10 14.04
N GLU A 166 0.83 -7.02 14.10
CA GLU A 166 0.93 -8.05 15.14
C GLU A 166 1.50 -7.47 16.44
N ASN A 167 2.47 -6.56 16.32
CA ASN A 167 3.15 -5.93 17.45
C ASN A 167 3.65 -4.52 17.05
N SER A 168 4.17 -3.79 18.05
CA SER A 168 4.74 -2.45 17.85
C SER A 168 5.93 -2.45 16.90
N GLU A 169 6.78 -3.48 16.93
CA GLU A 169 7.95 -3.59 16.04
C GLU A 169 7.54 -3.65 14.55
N GLN A 170 6.46 -4.38 14.24
CA GLN A 170 5.92 -4.44 12.88
C GLN A 170 5.38 -3.08 12.43
N LEU A 171 4.65 -2.39 13.31
CA LEU A 171 4.13 -1.05 13.02
C LEU A 171 5.26 -0.04 12.82
N GLU A 172 6.30 -0.10 13.65
CA GLU A 172 7.51 0.71 13.53
C GLU A 172 8.23 0.43 12.22
N LEU A 173 8.37 -0.85 11.83
CA LEU A 173 8.99 -1.23 10.57
C LEU A 173 8.26 -0.66 9.36
N ILE A 174 6.92 -0.81 9.31
CA ILE A 174 6.08 -0.26 8.23
C ILE A 174 6.25 1.25 8.16
N THR A 175 6.13 1.93 9.30
CA THR A 175 6.26 3.39 9.40
C THR A 175 7.65 3.85 8.95
N ALA A 176 8.71 3.19 9.39
CA ALA A 176 10.08 3.52 9.04
C ALA A 176 10.34 3.38 7.53
N GLN A 177 9.81 2.33 6.87
CA GLN A 177 9.98 2.18 5.43
C GLN A 177 9.15 3.21 4.64
N ALA A 178 7.93 3.55 5.09
CA ALA A 178 7.11 4.60 4.47
C ALA A 178 7.80 5.97 4.55
N MET A 179 8.29 6.35 5.73
CA MET A 179 9.04 7.61 5.93
C MET A 179 10.30 7.66 5.08
N ARG A 180 11.02 6.54 4.97
CA ARG A 180 12.22 6.42 4.12
C ARG A 180 11.89 6.54 2.63
N ALA A 181 10.70 6.15 2.21
CA ALA A 181 10.18 6.35 0.85
C ALA A 181 9.58 7.75 0.63
N VAL A 182 9.68 8.67 1.60
CA VAL A 182 9.14 10.04 1.55
C VAL A 182 7.60 10.06 1.52
N LEU A 183 6.96 8.96 1.93
CA LEU A 183 5.53 8.93 2.18
C LEU A 183 5.30 9.33 3.63
N CYS A 184 4.51 10.38 3.84
CA CYS A 184 4.07 10.73 5.19
C CYS A 184 2.95 9.75 5.58
N LEU A 185 3.28 8.73 6.36
CA LEU A 185 2.29 7.81 6.88
C LEU A 185 1.65 8.40 8.14
N ARG A 186 0.33 8.55 8.13
CA ARG A 186 -0.44 8.79 9.35
C ARG A 186 -1.10 7.47 9.73
N VAL A 187 -0.65 6.89 10.84
CA VAL A 187 -1.32 5.73 11.44
C VAL A 187 -2.57 6.26 12.13
N CYS A 188 -3.72 6.10 11.48
CA CYS A 188 -5.02 6.26 12.12
C CYS A 188 -5.46 4.86 12.57
N GLY A 189 -5.66 4.66 13.87
CA GLY A 189 -6.35 3.47 14.35
C GLY A 189 -7.77 3.49 13.81
N LEU A 190 -8.04 2.70 12.77
CA LEU A 190 -9.36 2.59 12.16
C LEU A 190 -10.17 1.43 12.77
N GLY A 191 -10.00 1.18 14.07
CA GLY A 191 -10.75 0.19 14.82
C GLY A 191 -11.82 0.83 15.68
N THR A 192 -13.04 0.29 15.64
CA THR A 192 -13.99 0.41 16.74
C THR A 192 -13.39 -0.32 17.95
N GLU A 193 -12.95 0.47 18.93
CA GLU A 193 -12.46 0.06 20.26
C GLU A 193 -11.13 -0.71 20.28
N CYS A 194 -10.04 0.02 20.54
CA CYS A 194 -8.96 -0.49 21.38
C CYS A 194 -8.82 0.47 22.57
N ALA A 195 -9.12 -0.06 23.75
CA ALA A 195 -8.85 0.56 25.03
C ALA A 195 -7.35 0.89 25.16
N ASP A 196 -7.09 1.89 25.99
CA ASP A 196 -5.79 2.37 26.46
C ASP A 196 -5.02 3.31 25.52
N GLY A 197 -5.47 4.57 25.50
CA GLY A 197 -4.69 5.64 26.15
C GLY A 197 -3.29 5.99 25.65
N GLU A 198 -2.84 5.57 24.46
CA GLU A 198 -1.57 6.04 23.91
C GLU A 198 -1.72 7.29 23.03
N VAL A 199 -1.06 8.36 23.47
CA VAL A 199 -1.02 9.67 22.82
C VAL A 199 -0.49 9.56 21.39
N ILE A 200 -1.39 9.84 20.44
CA ILE A 200 -1.12 9.95 19.00
C ILE A 200 -0.01 10.98 18.78
N ARG A 201 1.17 10.52 18.33
CA ARG A 201 2.26 11.42 17.92
C ARG A 201 1.92 12.03 16.56
N GLN A 202 1.47 13.28 16.59
CA GLN A 202 1.18 14.09 15.41
C GLN A 202 2.50 14.53 14.75
N ALA A 203 2.86 13.93 13.60
CA ALA A 203 3.92 14.47 12.76
C ALA A 203 3.41 15.72 12.02
N LYS A 204 4.18 16.83 12.09
CA LYS A 204 3.86 18.07 11.39
C LYS A 204 3.97 17.88 9.88
N PHE A 205 2.92 18.27 9.17
CA PHE A 205 2.89 18.35 7.71
C PHE A 205 3.88 19.42 7.24
N THR A 206 4.88 19.04 6.45
CA THR A 206 5.75 19.98 5.76
C THR A 206 5.44 19.95 4.28
N ASN A 207 4.91 21.06 3.77
CA ASN A 207 4.68 21.30 2.33
C ASN A 207 5.97 21.40 1.50
N GLU A 208 7.13 21.36 2.14
CA GLU A 208 8.41 21.44 1.47
C GLU A 208 8.96 20.04 1.21
N ARG A 209 8.95 19.62 -0.05
CA ARG A 209 9.94 18.65 -0.53
C ARG A 209 11.31 19.30 -0.35
N THR A 210 12.00 18.99 0.75
CA THR A 210 13.43 19.23 0.82
C THR A 210 14.04 18.43 -0.32
N ARG A 211 14.44 19.12 -1.39
CA ARG A 211 15.42 18.56 -2.33
C ARG A 211 16.56 18.10 -1.43
N PHE A 212 16.89 16.82 -1.45
CA PHE A 212 18.13 16.31 -0.87
C PHE A 212 19.30 16.96 -1.63
N ARG A 213 19.54 18.26 -1.40
CA ARG A 213 20.79 18.92 -1.71
C ARG A 213 21.71 18.56 -0.57
N ASN A 214 22.71 17.77 -0.94
CA ASN A 214 23.93 17.53 -0.18
C ASN A 214 23.76 16.65 1.07
N ALA A 215 23.23 15.44 0.88
CA ALA A 215 23.76 14.33 1.69
C ALA A 215 25.22 14.13 1.27
N LYS A 216 26.18 14.49 2.13
CA LYS A 216 27.60 14.18 1.93
C LYS A 216 27.77 12.66 1.89
N GLY A 217 27.69 12.10 0.68
CA GLY A 217 27.77 10.67 0.43
C GLY A 217 28.08 10.45 -1.05
N LYS A 218 28.87 9.42 -1.35
CA LYS A 218 29.34 9.12 -2.71
C LYS A 218 28.15 8.91 -3.65
N SER A 219 28.23 9.50 -4.84
CA SER A 219 27.25 9.41 -5.92
C SER A 219 26.79 7.97 -6.15
N VAL A 220 25.47 7.74 -6.19
CA VAL A 220 24.86 6.41 -6.40
C VAL A 220 25.36 5.81 -7.71
N LYS A 221 25.93 4.59 -7.68
CA LYS A 221 26.47 3.93 -8.89
C LYS A 221 25.40 3.86 -9.99
N LYS A 222 25.79 4.20 -11.22
CA LYS A 222 24.95 4.30 -12.43
C LYS A 222 23.97 5.48 -12.48
N SER A 223 23.94 6.38 -11.48
CA SER A 223 23.25 7.65 -11.62
C SER A 223 23.94 8.56 -12.66
N ARG A 224 23.22 9.54 -13.19
CA ARG A 224 23.78 10.55 -14.12
C ARG A 224 25.01 11.23 -13.54
N ASP A 225 24.96 11.61 -12.26
CA ASP A 225 26.06 12.30 -11.58
C ASP A 225 27.29 11.39 -11.44
N TRP A 226 27.08 10.10 -11.11
CA TRP A 226 28.16 9.11 -11.09
C TRP A 226 28.82 8.91 -12.46
N ILE A 227 28.04 8.95 -13.55
CA ILE A 227 28.55 8.84 -14.92
C ILE A 227 29.38 10.07 -15.30
N LEU A 228 28.92 11.27 -14.97
CA LEU A 228 29.62 12.52 -15.24
C LEU A 228 30.93 12.60 -14.45
N GLU A 229 30.89 12.28 -13.17
CA GLU A 229 32.05 12.29 -12.28
C GLU A 229 33.11 11.24 -12.71
N LYS A 230 32.65 10.08 -13.21
CA LYS A 230 33.54 9.05 -13.79
C LYS A 230 34.16 9.49 -15.12
N LYS A 231 33.38 10.15 -15.99
CA LYS A 231 33.88 10.72 -17.25
C LYS A 231 34.92 11.82 -16.98
N GLU A 232 34.67 12.66 -15.99
CA GLU A 232 35.57 13.75 -15.63
C GLU A 232 36.86 13.25 -14.97
N ARG A 233 36.79 12.22 -14.12
CA ARG A 233 37.98 11.53 -13.60
C ARG A 233 38.83 10.93 -14.72
N ARG A 234 38.22 10.25 -15.69
CA ARG A 234 38.94 9.71 -16.86
C ARG A 234 39.54 10.81 -17.74
N ARG A 235 38.93 11.99 -17.79
CA ARG A 235 39.45 13.16 -18.50
C ARG A 235 40.66 13.78 -17.80
N ARG A 236 40.67 13.80 -16.47
CA ARG A 236 41.83 14.26 -15.67
C ARG A 236 42.99 13.28 -15.65
N GLN A 237 42.72 11.99 -15.84
CA GLN A 237 43.74 10.93 -15.91
C GLN A 237 44.31 10.71 -17.32
N GLY A 238 43.85 11.46 -18.33
CA GLY A 238 44.50 11.59 -19.63
C GLY A 238 45.05 10.30 -20.24
N LYS A 239 44.18 9.37 -20.67
CA LYS A 239 44.50 8.06 -21.28
C LYS A 239 45.41 7.16 -20.44
#